data_AF-A0A1Q6UEK4-F1
#
_entry.id   AF-A0A1Q6UEK4-F1
#
_cell.length_a   1.000
_cell.length_b   1.000
_cell.length_c   1.000
_cell.angle_alpha   90.00
_cell.angle_beta   90.00
_cell.angle_gamma   90.00
#
_symmetry.space_group_name_H-M   'P 1'
#
loop_
_entity.id
_entity.type
_entity.pdbx_description
1 polymer ?
#
loop_
_entity_poly.entity_id
_entity_poly.type
_entity_poly.pdbx_seq_one_letter_code
_entity_poly.pdbx_strand_id
1 'polypeptide(L)'
;MYLWLIIATFIAALFAMNTSIRSDIKELYVEPQAQTVVTKLYVQHRAAMNYISKRDRNSTVTGLSYKPGELTADMLKADLPYGFRQDSGFNKFTTWVYCLDKDKLENSGAAALPAVCTSGLPPAGGEGGEESNPDLGTGGNCCAGSSTVVYLVTYGCVPSKWRDVRSGKPDGILLGAMKTTTGFTHGMGYAIDRSELNTDIYDKNNSMYEEDIQTKMGVYGQGGQFYVPIPNYISDTSMGSDSFANVCGSSRKHNEDYDPDNPQSVTDLYSSCDYCLVYMSRF
;
A
#
# COMPACT_ATOMS: atom_id res chain seq x y z
N MET A 1 -33.59 38.03 -35.58
CA MET A 1 -32.12 37.96 -35.78
C MET A 1 -31.33 37.79 -34.48
N TYR A 2 -31.62 38.55 -33.42
CA TYR A 2 -30.85 38.50 -32.16
C TYR A 2 -31.00 37.20 -31.34
N LEU A 3 -32.16 36.54 -31.37
CA LEU A 3 -32.40 35.31 -30.59
C LEU A 3 -31.45 34.16 -31.01
N TRP A 4 -31.18 34.04 -32.31
CA TRP A 4 -30.27 33.04 -32.86
C TRP A 4 -28.82 33.26 -32.44
N LEU A 5 -28.39 34.51 -32.34
CA LEU A 5 -27.06 34.86 -31.84
C LEU A 5 -26.89 34.45 -30.36
N ILE A 6 -27.90 34.69 -29.53
CA ILE A 6 -27.85 34.31 -28.10
C ILE A 6 -27.80 32.80 -27.93
N ILE A 7 -28.62 32.06 -28.66
CA ILE A 7 -28.65 30.58 -28.62
C ILE A 7 -27.31 30.01 -29.10
N ALA A 8 -26.75 30.52 -30.20
CA ALA A 8 -25.45 30.07 -30.71
C ALA A 8 -24.32 30.33 -29.71
N THR A 9 -24.36 31.46 -28.99
CA THR A 9 -23.35 31.80 -27.98
C THR A 9 -23.44 30.88 -26.76
N PHE A 10 -24.66 30.53 -26.33
CA PHE A 10 -24.87 29.58 -25.24
C PHE A 10 -24.42 28.16 -25.60
N ILE A 11 -24.73 27.71 -26.81
CA ILE A 11 -24.28 26.39 -27.31
C ILE A 11 -22.75 26.37 -27.39
N ALA A 12 -22.12 27.41 -27.94
CA ALA A 12 -20.66 27.50 -28.01
C ALA A 12 -19.99 27.54 -26.63
N ALA A 13 -20.59 28.24 -25.65
CA ALA A 13 -20.10 28.26 -24.27
C ALA A 13 -20.22 26.89 -23.60
N LEU A 14 -21.33 26.18 -23.79
CA LEU A 14 -21.51 24.81 -23.29
C LEU A 14 -20.52 23.83 -23.95
N PHE A 15 -20.27 23.97 -25.25
CA PHE A 15 -19.24 23.19 -25.95
C PHE A 15 -17.83 23.50 -25.44
N ALA A 16 -17.52 24.77 -25.16
CA ALA A 16 -16.23 25.18 -24.60
C ALA A 16 -16.02 24.61 -23.17
N MET A 17 -17.08 24.59 -22.35
CA MET A 17 -17.03 23.98 -21.01
C MET A 17 -16.94 22.45 -21.05
N ASN A 18 -17.37 21.82 -22.14
CA ASN A 18 -17.22 20.38 -22.39
C ASN A 18 -15.92 20.02 -23.13
N THR A 19 -15.04 20.99 -23.41
CA THR A 19 -13.71 20.66 -23.93
C THR A 19 -12.92 19.96 -22.83
N SER A 20 -12.44 18.74 -23.12
CA SER A 20 -11.54 18.01 -22.24
C SER A 20 -10.41 18.93 -21.79
N ILE A 21 -10.04 18.87 -20.50
CA ILE A 21 -8.86 19.56 -19.97
C ILE A 21 -7.71 19.39 -20.98
N ARG A 22 -7.17 20.51 -21.46
CA ARG A 22 -6.11 20.53 -22.47
C ARG A 22 -4.95 19.65 -21.97
N SER A 23 -4.41 18.81 -22.86
CA SER A 23 -3.32 17.85 -22.54
C SER A 23 -2.19 18.51 -21.73
N ASP A 24 -1.85 19.75 -22.08
CA ASP A 24 -0.80 20.54 -21.45
C ASP A 24 -1.05 20.78 -19.94
N ILE A 25 -2.30 21.04 -19.53
CA ILE A 25 -2.65 21.27 -18.11
C ILE A 25 -2.59 19.94 -17.33
N LYS A 26 -2.95 18.84 -17.97
CA LYS A 26 -2.88 17.50 -17.39
C LYS A 26 -1.43 17.13 -17.07
N GLU A 27 -0.52 17.37 -17.99
CA GLU A 27 0.92 17.14 -17.82
C GLU A 27 1.55 18.09 -16.79
N LEU A 28 1.15 19.37 -16.77
CA LEU A 28 1.74 20.36 -15.87
C LEU A 28 1.27 20.28 -14.41
N TYR A 29 0.04 19.81 -14.15
CA TYR A 29 -0.55 19.88 -12.80
C TYR A 29 -1.04 18.54 -12.27
N VAL A 30 -1.61 17.67 -13.11
CA VAL A 30 -2.26 16.44 -12.62
C VAL A 30 -1.23 15.32 -12.44
N GLU A 31 -0.30 15.19 -13.39
CA GLU A 31 0.75 14.18 -13.33
C GLU A 31 1.72 14.41 -12.15
N PRO A 32 2.25 15.63 -11.89
CA PRO A 32 3.13 15.85 -10.74
C PRO A 32 2.44 15.57 -9.39
N GLN A 33 1.13 15.82 -9.30
CA GLN A 33 0.35 15.48 -8.11
C GLN A 33 0.24 13.97 -7.93
N ALA A 34 -0.05 13.21 -8.99
CA ALA A 34 -0.09 11.76 -8.95
C ALA A 34 1.30 11.18 -8.62
N GLN A 35 2.36 11.72 -9.22
CA GLN A 35 3.74 11.33 -8.92
C GLN A 35 4.10 11.60 -7.45
N THR A 36 3.59 12.67 -6.85
CA THR A 36 3.78 12.95 -5.41
C THR A 36 3.14 11.88 -4.54
N VAL A 37 1.94 11.40 -4.89
CA VAL A 37 1.27 10.30 -4.17
C VAL A 37 2.10 9.02 -4.21
N VAL A 38 2.54 8.66 -5.42
CA VAL A 38 3.38 7.48 -5.66
C VAL A 38 4.72 7.59 -4.92
N THR A 39 5.36 8.76 -4.99
CA THR A 39 6.63 9.03 -4.31
C THR A 39 6.46 8.90 -2.80
N LYS A 40 5.35 9.38 -2.24
CA LYS A 40 5.07 9.27 -0.80
C LYS A 40 4.99 7.81 -0.36
N LEU A 41 4.23 6.98 -1.08
CA LEU A 41 4.15 5.53 -0.84
C LEU A 41 5.54 4.88 -0.91
N TYR A 42 6.29 5.18 -1.98
CA TYR A 42 7.60 4.59 -2.22
C TYR A 42 8.65 4.96 -1.16
N VAL A 43 8.71 6.25 -0.79
CA VAL A 43 9.65 6.76 0.22
C VAL A 43 9.34 6.17 1.59
N GLN A 44 8.06 6.12 1.98
CA GLN A 44 7.66 5.54 3.26
C GLN A 44 7.99 4.04 3.32
N HIS A 45 7.74 3.31 2.23
CA HIS A 45 8.09 1.90 2.16
C HIS A 45 9.60 1.69 2.26
N ARG A 46 10.41 2.48 1.52
CA ARG A 46 11.88 2.40 1.61
C ARG A 46 12.43 2.78 2.98
N ALA A 47 11.84 3.77 3.65
CA ALA A 47 12.22 4.10 5.02
C ALA A 47 11.96 2.92 5.95
N ALA A 48 10.82 2.23 5.79
CA ALA A 48 10.51 1.04 6.55
C ALA A 48 11.41 -0.17 6.21
N MET A 49 11.79 -0.35 4.94
CA MET A 49 12.79 -1.34 4.55
C MET A 49 14.13 -1.09 5.24
N ASN A 50 14.57 0.18 5.28
CA ASN A 50 15.81 0.58 5.98
C ASN A 50 15.70 0.38 7.49
N TYR A 51 14.54 0.70 8.07
CA TYR A 51 14.27 0.49 9.49
C TYR A 51 14.40 -0.99 9.87
N ILE A 52 13.84 -1.90 9.05
CA ILE A 52 13.93 -3.35 9.24
C ILE A 52 15.36 -3.82 8.99
N SER A 53 15.99 -3.44 7.88
CA SER A 53 17.32 -3.97 7.51
C SER A 53 18.42 -3.56 8.49
N LYS A 54 18.33 -2.38 9.11
CA LYS A 54 19.25 -1.97 10.20
C LYS A 54 19.08 -2.83 11.46
N ARG A 55 17.90 -3.39 11.67
CA ARG A 55 17.56 -4.26 12.80
C ARG A 55 17.71 -5.74 12.46
N ASP A 56 17.78 -6.07 11.17
CA ASP A 56 17.98 -7.42 10.68
C ASP A 56 19.47 -7.82 10.71
N ARG A 57 19.74 -8.91 11.42
CA ARG A 57 20.85 -9.86 11.24
C ARG A 57 22.33 -9.43 11.34
N ASN A 58 22.71 -8.21 11.71
CA ASN A 58 24.16 -7.92 11.90
C ASN A 58 24.56 -7.01 13.07
N SER A 59 23.66 -6.80 14.03
CA SER A 59 24.06 -6.19 15.30
C SER A 59 24.69 -7.27 16.19
N THR A 60 25.93 -7.03 16.64
CA THR A 60 26.60 -7.80 17.70
C THR A 60 25.82 -7.80 19.03
N VAL A 61 24.71 -7.06 19.09
CA VAL A 61 23.73 -7.11 20.16
C VAL A 61 22.71 -8.22 19.86
N THR A 62 22.81 -9.30 20.63
CA THR A 62 21.71 -10.25 20.82
C THR A 62 20.51 -9.47 21.37
N GLY A 63 19.52 -9.13 20.52
CA GLY A 63 18.23 -8.64 21.01
C GLY A 63 17.60 -7.43 20.32
N LEU A 64 17.67 -7.28 19.00
CA LEU A 64 16.71 -6.40 18.29
C LEU A 64 15.59 -7.24 17.67
N SER A 65 14.70 -7.64 18.56
CA SER A 65 13.44 -8.33 18.30
C SER A 65 12.41 -7.34 17.80
N TYR A 66 11.93 -7.46 16.57
CA TYR A 66 10.77 -6.71 16.11
C TYR A 66 9.51 -7.57 16.20
N LYS A 67 8.40 -6.92 16.54
CA LYS A 67 7.07 -7.53 16.59
C LYS A 67 6.33 -7.23 15.29
N PRO A 68 5.49 -8.15 14.81
CA PRO A 68 4.59 -7.85 13.72
C PRO A 68 3.58 -6.78 14.17
N GLY A 69 3.22 -5.86 13.28
CA GLY A 69 2.38 -4.72 13.61
C GLY A 69 2.65 -3.50 12.73
N GLU A 70 1.98 -2.40 13.06
CA GLU A 70 2.14 -1.11 12.37
C GLU A 70 3.47 -0.44 12.71
N LEU A 71 4.18 0.06 11.68
CA LEU A 71 5.32 0.95 11.83
C LEU A 71 4.84 2.41 11.78
N THR A 72 4.89 3.08 12.92
CA THR A 72 4.43 4.47 13.04
C THR A 72 5.46 5.46 12.48
N ALA A 73 5.01 6.69 12.22
CA ALA A 73 5.86 7.76 11.71
C ALA A 73 7.06 8.05 12.61
N ASP A 74 6.88 7.97 13.92
CA ASP A 74 7.95 8.20 14.89
C ASP A 74 9.05 7.15 14.81
N MET A 75 8.68 5.88 14.55
CA MET A 75 9.64 4.79 14.37
C MET A 75 10.46 4.98 13.08
N LEU A 76 9.84 5.51 12.02
CA LEU A 76 10.46 5.70 10.71
C LEU A 76 11.17 7.05 10.56
N LYS A 77 11.03 7.96 11.52
CA LYS A 77 11.48 9.37 11.43
C LYS A 77 12.95 9.52 11.07
N ALA A 78 13.82 8.63 11.55
CA ALA A 78 15.25 8.65 11.27
C ALA A 78 15.60 8.23 9.83
N ASP A 79 14.70 7.49 9.18
CA ASP A 79 14.86 6.96 7.82
C ASP A 79 14.04 7.72 6.77
N LEU A 80 13.15 8.62 7.21
CA LEU A 80 12.35 9.46 6.35
C LEU A 80 13.10 10.75 5.96
N PRO A 81 12.92 11.26 4.72
CA PRO A 81 13.48 12.54 4.31
C PRO A 81 13.00 13.70 5.17
N TYR A 82 13.86 14.72 5.31
CA TYR A 82 13.49 15.94 6.03
C TYR A 82 12.24 16.59 5.42
N GLY A 83 11.28 16.97 6.27
CA GLY A 83 10.02 17.57 5.84
C GLY A 83 8.98 16.59 5.31
N PHE A 84 9.26 15.27 5.30
CA PHE A 84 8.25 14.27 4.98
C PHE A 84 7.11 14.31 6.00
N ARG A 85 5.88 14.33 5.51
CA ARG A 85 4.67 14.36 6.35
C ARG A 85 3.81 13.14 6.02
N GLN A 86 3.88 12.14 6.90
CA GLN A 86 3.14 10.89 6.75
C GLN A 86 1.62 11.11 6.82
N ASP A 87 1.17 11.96 7.75
CA ASP A 87 -0.26 12.22 7.99
C ASP A 87 -0.84 13.43 7.23
N SER A 88 -0.05 14.10 6.39
CA SER A 88 -0.59 15.25 5.65
C SER A 88 -1.30 14.83 4.36
N GLY A 89 -2.51 15.36 4.18
CA GLY A 89 -3.29 15.34 2.94
C GLY A 89 -4.20 14.12 2.78
N PHE A 90 -4.86 14.02 1.63
CA PHE A 90 -5.83 12.97 1.28
C PHE A 90 -5.22 11.57 1.09
N ASN A 91 -3.90 11.40 1.29
CA ASN A 91 -3.13 10.21 0.94
C ASN A 91 -2.33 9.72 2.14
N LYS A 92 -3.00 9.25 3.20
CA LYS A 92 -2.36 8.57 4.33
C LYS A 92 -1.98 7.16 3.90
N PHE A 93 -0.73 6.78 4.11
CA PHE A 93 -0.24 5.42 3.89
C PHE A 93 0.14 4.81 5.23
N THR A 94 -0.22 3.54 5.40
CA THR A 94 0.07 2.76 6.59
C THR A 94 1.08 1.69 6.22
N THR A 95 2.05 1.42 7.09
CA THR A 95 3.05 0.39 6.89
C THR A 95 2.93 -0.66 7.97
N TRP A 96 2.81 -1.92 7.57
CA TRP A 96 2.71 -3.07 8.47
C TRP A 96 3.80 -4.09 8.19
N VAL A 97 4.27 -4.71 9.27
CA VAL A 97 5.19 -5.85 9.23
C VAL A 97 4.43 -7.11 9.61
N TYR A 98 4.54 -8.13 8.77
CA TYR A 98 3.99 -9.46 8.98
C TYR A 98 5.13 -10.46 9.03
N CYS A 99 5.10 -11.35 10.01
CA CYS A 99 6.12 -12.37 10.20
C CYS A 99 5.45 -13.72 10.07
N LEU A 100 5.82 -14.47 9.05
CA LEU A 100 5.21 -15.73 8.66
C LEU A 100 6.22 -16.86 8.82
N ASP A 101 5.73 -18.04 9.18
CA ASP A 101 6.57 -19.23 9.24
C ASP A 101 6.97 -19.64 7.81
N LYS A 102 8.28 -19.71 7.55
CA LYS A 102 8.85 -20.00 6.22
C LYS A 102 8.41 -21.38 5.74
N ASP A 103 8.55 -22.38 6.60
CA ASP A 103 8.29 -23.77 6.25
C ASP A 103 6.79 -23.95 5.99
N LYS A 104 5.93 -23.28 6.78
CA LYS A 104 4.49 -23.30 6.54
C LYS A 104 4.11 -22.52 5.30
N LEU A 105 4.75 -21.40 4.97
CA LEU A 105 4.45 -20.67 3.73
C LEU A 105 4.74 -21.55 2.50
N GLU A 106 5.89 -22.23 2.48
CA GLU A 106 6.29 -23.12 1.38
C GLU A 106 5.41 -24.38 1.30
N ASN A 107 5.00 -24.94 2.43
CA ASN A 107 4.23 -26.20 2.48
C ASN A 107 2.69 -26.03 2.46
N SER A 108 2.16 -24.93 3.00
CA SER A 108 0.71 -24.66 3.07
C SER A 108 0.22 -23.74 1.95
N GLY A 109 1.15 -23.18 1.17
CA GLY A 109 0.87 -22.28 0.08
C GLY A 109 0.13 -21.02 0.55
N ALA A 110 -1.08 -20.85 0.03
CA ALA A 110 -1.91 -19.67 0.22
C ALA A 110 -2.16 -19.27 1.69
N ALA A 111 -2.30 -20.27 2.57
CA ALA A 111 -2.81 -20.06 3.93
C ALA A 111 -1.83 -19.36 4.87
N ALA A 112 -0.52 -19.44 4.59
CA ALA A 112 0.61 -18.78 5.26
C ALA A 112 0.42 -18.49 6.77
N LEU A 113 0.95 -19.32 7.67
CA LEU A 113 0.73 -19.14 9.11
C LEU A 113 1.67 -18.09 9.75
N PRO A 114 1.24 -17.41 10.83
CA PRO A 114 2.09 -16.48 11.56
C PRO A 114 3.27 -17.22 12.20
N ALA A 115 4.42 -16.56 12.24
CA ALA A 115 5.60 -17.08 12.92
C ALA A 115 5.37 -17.17 14.44
N VAL A 116 5.91 -18.22 15.06
CA VAL A 116 5.81 -18.41 16.50
C VAL A 116 6.75 -17.46 17.22
N CYS A 117 6.20 -16.65 18.12
CA CYS A 117 6.99 -15.76 18.97
C CYS A 117 7.76 -16.57 20.03
N THR A 118 9.08 -16.45 20.04
CA THR A 118 9.89 -16.94 21.17
C THR A 118 9.90 -15.89 22.27
N SER A 119 9.53 -16.25 23.49
CA SER A 119 9.65 -15.35 24.65
C SER A 119 11.14 -15.10 24.94
N GLY A 120 11.71 -14.03 24.37
CA GLY A 120 13.03 -13.55 24.74
C GLY A 120 12.97 -12.87 26.10
N LEU A 121 13.82 -13.31 27.04
CA LEU A 121 14.18 -12.48 28.20
C LEU A 121 14.78 -11.16 27.68
N PRO A 122 14.51 -10.01 28.33
CA PRO A 122 15.24 -8.78 28.02
C PRO A 122 16.75 -9.02 28.22
N PRO A 123 17.63 -8.40 27.42
CA PRO A 123 19.06 -8.51 27.63
C PRO A 123 19.39 -8.01 29.04
N ALA A 124 20.04 -8.85 29.83
CA ALA A 124 20.51 -8.49 31.16
C ALA A 124 21.63 -7.45 31.02
N GLY A 125 21.35 -6.20 31.42
CA GLY A 125 22.40 -5.21 31.65
C GLY A 125 21.96 -3.76 31.49
N GLY A 126 21.92 -3.03 32.61
CA GLY A 126 21.98 -1.56 32.64
C GLY A 126 20.95 -0.94 33.56
N GLU A 127 21.26 -0.80 34.85
CA GLU A 127 20.59 0.17 35.72
C GLU A 127 20.75 1.57 35.11
N GLY A 128 19.64 2.23 34.79
CA GLY A 128 19.62 3.67 34.53
C GLY A 128 18.71 4.12 33.39
N GLY A 129 17.65 4.85 33.74
CA GLY A 129 16.99 5.81 32.85
C GLY A 129 15.76 5.29 32.11
N GLU A 130 14.58 5.53 32.68
CA GLU A 130 13.31 5.58 31.96
C GLU A 130 13.33 6.73 30.95
N GLU A 131 13.84 6.50 29.75
CA GLU A 131 13.47 7.28 28.56
C GLU A 131 13.01 6.31 27.47
N SER A 132 11.69 6.26 27.32
CA SER A 132 10.89 5.78 26.20
C SER A 132 11.64 5.47 24.90
N ASN A 133 12.25 4.28 24.82
CA ASN A 133 12.61 3.66 23.56
C ASN A 133 11.54 2.61 23.26
N PRO A 134 10.65 2.81 22.26
CA PRO A 134 9.56 1.88 21.97
C PRO A 134 10.06 0.49 21.53
N ASP A 135 11.35 0.38 21.22
CA ASP A 135 12.04 -0.83 20.78
C ASP A 135 12.38 -1.83 21.92
N LEU A 136 12.11 -1.51 23.19
CA LEU A 136 12.41 -2.37 24.36
C LEU A 136 11.16 -2.88 25.09
N GLY A 137 10.13 -3.24 24.33
CA GLY A 137 8.95 -3.91 24.89
C GLY A 137 9.27 -5.33 25.37
N THR A 138 8.92 -5.65 26.61
CA THR A 138 9.07 -6.92 27.33
C THR A 138 8.25 -8.09 26.74
N GLY A 139 8.33 -8.37 25.44
CA GLY A 139 7.60 -9.48 24.82
C GLY A 139 8.28 -10.02 23.57
N GLY A 140 8.07 -11.32 23.34
CA GLY A 140 8.87 -12.19 22.47
C GLY A 140 9.17 -11.74 21.04
N ASN A 141 10.22 -12.35 20.49
CA ASN A 141 10.76 -12.14 19.15
C ASN A 141 10.11 -13.09 18.15
N CYS A 142 9.15 -12.57 17.37
CA CYS A 142 8.39 -13.35 16.39
C CYS A 142 9.04 -13.32 15.01
N CYS A 143 10.04 -12.47 14.79
CA CYS A 143 10.50 -12.13 13.45
C CYS A 143 12.01 -12.28 13.23
N ALA A 144 12.79 -12.64 14.25
CA ALA A 144 14.21 -12.92 14.11
C ALA A 144 14.57 -14.41 13.96
N GLY A 145 13.58 -15.29 13.82
CA GLY A 145 13.81 -16.72 13.62
C GLY A 145 14.47 -17.01 12.27
N SER A 146 15.31 -18.05 12.20
CA SER A 146 15.87 -18.54 10.93
C SER A 146 14.80 -19.18 10.01
N SER A 147 13.69 -19.65 10.59
CA SER A 147 12.51 -20.21 9.91
C SER A 147 11.38 -19.18 9.74
N THR A 148 11.70 -17.89 9.70
CA THR A 148 10.72 -16.80 9.53
C THR A 148 10.95 -16.07 8.22
N VAL A 149 9.86 -15.74 7.52
CA VAL A 149 9.82 -14.85 6.36
C VAL A 149 9.08 -13.58 6.76
N VAL A 150 9.58 -12.44 6.31
CA VAL A 150 9.10 -11.15 6.78
C VAL A 150 8.53 -10.40 5.60
N TYR A 151 7.25 -10.05 5.70
CA TYR A 151 6.56 -9.24 4.71
C TYR A 151 6.39 -7.83 5.24
N LEU A 152 6.96 -6.88 4.54
CA LEU A 152 6.69 -5.47 4.72
C LEU A 152 5.62 -5.05 3.71
N VAL A 153 4.52 -4.48 4.18
CA VAL A 153 3.42 -4.02 3.32
C VAL A 153 3.09 -2.58 3.66
N THR A 154 3.31 -1.68 2.70
CA THR A 154 2.83 -0.29 2.79
C THR A 154 1.65 -0.12 1.86
N TYR A 155 0.56 0.43 2.35
CA TYR A 155 -0.68 0.54 1.58
C TYR A 155 -1.50 1.77 1.99
N GLY A 156 -2.42 2.15 1.10
CA GLY A 156 -3.39 3.21 1.34
C GLY A 156 -4.40 3.29 0.21
N CYS A 157 -5.54 3.92 0.47
CA CYS A 157 -6.61 4.04 -0.53
C CYS A 157 -6.12 4.73 -1.81
N VAL A 158 -6.61 4.26 -2.95
CA VAL A 158 -6.51 5.01 -4.20
C VAL A 158 -7.32 6.31 -4.04
N PRO A 159 -6.70 7.49 -4.21
CA PRO A 159 -7.42 8.74 -4.01
C PRO A 159 -8.54 8.89 -5.04
N SER A 160 -9.69 9.42 -4.62
CA SER A 160 -10.90 9.52 -5.45
C SER A 160 -10.66 10.23 -6.80
N LYS A 161 -9.78 11.22 -6.82
CA LYS A 161 -9.39 11.96 -8.04
C LYS A 161 -8.79 11.09 -9.14
N TRP A 162 -8.10 10.01 -8.78
CA TRP A 162 -7.44 9.09 -9.72
C TRP A 162 -8.09 7.71 -9.71
N ARG A 163 -9.38 7.69 -9.43
CA ARG A 163 -10.21 6.50 -9.48
C ARG A 163 -11.01 6.51 -10.77
N ASP A 164 -11.00 5.40 -11.48
CA ASP A 164 -11.90 5.19 -12.60
C ASP A 164 -13.35 5.11 -12.09
N VAL A 165 -14.21 5.95 -12.64
CA VAL A 165 -15.60 6.11 -12.19
C VAL A 165 -16.45 4.84 -12.42
N ARG A 166 -16.07 4.00 -13.40
CA ARG A 166 -16.85 2.80 -13.76
C ARG A 166 -16.41 1.57 -12.99
N SER A 167 -15.13 1.46 -12.70
CA SER A 167 -14.53 0.24 -12.14
C SER A 167 -13.98 0.41 -10.73
N GLY A 168 -13.80 1.64 -10.25
CA GLY A 168 -13.12 1.93 -8.99
C GLY A 168 -11.60 1.75 -9.05
N LYS A 169 -11.05 1.22 -10.15
CA LYS A 169 -9.61 0.93 -10.31
C LYS A 169 -8.79 2.23 -10.41
N PRO A 170 -7.48 2.18 -10.14
CA PRO A 170 -6.58 3.28 -10.47
C PRO A 170 -6.72 3.71 -11.93
N ASP A 171 -6.87 5.01 -12.17
CA ASP A 171 -6.95 5.56 -13.51
C ASP A 171 -5.60 5.49 -14.25
N GLY A 172 -5.63 5.72 -15.57
CA GLY A 172 -4.41 5.70 -16.38
C GLY A 172 -3.37 6.76 -16.00
N ILE A 173 -3.77 7.83 -15.31
CA ILE A 173 -2.87 8.89 -14.87
C ILE A 173 -2.03 8.41 -13.69
N LEU A 174 -2.65 7.80 -12.69
CA LEU A 174 -1.96 7.26 -11.53
C LEU A 174 -1.10 6.06 -11.90
N LEU A 175 -1.58 5.19 -12.80
CA LEU A 175 -0.77 4.10 -13.36
C LEU A 175 0.42 4.62 -14.17
N GLY A 176 0.23 5.68 -14.95
CA GLY A 176 1.30 6.37 -15.68
C GLY A 176 2.31 7.04 -14.77
N ALA A 177 1.85 7.76 -13.75
CA ALA A 177 2.69 8.40 -12.75
C ALA A 177 3.56 7.38 -12.02
N MET A 178 2.96 6.27 -11.61
CA MET A 178 3.63 5.09 -11.07
C MET A 178 4.80 4.65 -11.95
N LYS A 179 4.56 4.46 -13.25
CA LYS A 179 5.60 4.10 -14.24
C LYS A 179 6.71 5.13 -14.35
N THR A 180 6.36 6.42 -14.37
CA THR A 180 7.35 7.50 -14.51
C THR A 180 8.19 7.73 -13.27
N THR A 181 7.63 7.52 -12.06
CA THR A 181 8.29 7.83 -10.79
C THR A 181 9.21 6.71 -10.33
N THR A 182 8.73 5.47 -10.35
CA THR A 182 9.47 4.33 -9.77
C THR A 182 9.97 3.36 -10.84
N GLY A 183 9.50 3.49 -12.07
CA GLY A 183 9.65 2.44 -13.08
C GLY A 183 8.95 1.14 -12.66
N PHE A 184 9.26 0.07 -13.38
CA PHE A 184 8.77 -1.28 -13.11
C PHE A 184 9.39 -1.84 -11.82
N THR A 185 8.77 -1.53 -10.68
CA THR A 185 9.18 -1.98 -9.35
C THR A 185 8.39 -3.22 -8.95
N HIS A 186 9.09 -4.32 -8.65
CA HIS A 186 8.48 -5.55 -8.16
C HIS A 186 7.77 -5.31 -6.82
N GLY A 187 6.60 -5.91 -6.63
CA GLY A 187 5.80 -5.76 -5.41
C GLY A 187 5.08 -4.42 -5.26
N MET A 188 5.19 -3.50 -6.21
CA MET A 188 4.52 -2.20 -6.19
C MET A 188 3.40 -2.13 -7.24
N GLY A 189 2.22 -1.67 -6.82
CA GLY A 189 1.05 -1.57 -7.70
C GLY A 189 -0.22 -1.29 -6.91
N TYR A 190 -1.31 -1.96 -7.29
CA TYR A 190 -2.57 -1.90 -6.54
C TYR A 190 -3.06 -3.30 -6.16
N ALA A 191 -3.77 -3.40 -5.04
CA ALA A 191 -4.38 -4.66 -4.60
C ALA A 191 -5.59 -4.99 -5.49
N ILE A 192 -5.63 -6.22 -6.00
CA ILE A 192 -6.74 -6.74 -6.78
C ILE A 192 -7.07 -8.18 -6.37
N ASP A 193 -8.36 -8.53 -6.40
CA ASP A 193 -8.80 -9.91 -6.28
C ASP A 193 -8.40 -10.70 -7.52
N ARG A 194 -7.97 -11.95 -7.31
CA ARG A 194 -7.50 -12.82 -8.40
C ARG A 194 -8.59 -13.10 -9.43
N SER A 195 -9.86 -13.13 -9.01
CA SER A 195 -11.01 -13.27 -9.92
C SER A 195 -11.22 -12.09 -10.85
N GLU A 196 -10.67 -10.92 -10.54
CA GLU A 196 -10.81 -9.70 -11.35
C GLU A 196 -9.63 -9.46 -12.31
N LEU A 197 -8.62 -10.33 -12.28
CA LEU A 197 -7.53 -10.29 -13.24
C LEU A 197 -8.08 -10.61 -14.63
N ASN A 198 -7.93 -9.66 -15.55
CA ASN A 198 -8.20 -9.92 -16.94
C ASN A 198 -7.12 -10.87 -17.49
N THR A 199 -7.50 -12.13 -17.74
CA THR A 199 -6.62 -13.18 -18.26
C THR A 199 -6.07 -12.89 -19.66
N ASP A 200 -6.62 -11.89 -20.37
CA ASP A 200 -6.23 -11.58 -21.75
C ASP A 200 -5.08 -10.55 -21.85
N ILE A 201 -4.87 -9.74 -20.80
CA ILE A 201 -3.67 -8.88 -20.63
C ILE A 201 -2.55 -9.67 -19.92
N TYR A 202 -2.95 -10.74 -19.25
CA TYR A 202 -2.11 -11.67 -18.52
C TYR A 202 -1.53 -12.71 -19.49
N ASP A 203 -0.27 -12.52 -19.85
CA ASP A 203 0.48 -13.57 -20.53
C ASP A 203 1.29 -14.35 -19.49
N LYS A 204 0.84 -15.56 -19.14
CA LYS A 204 1.57 -16.47 -18.25
C LYS A 204 3.04 -16.66 -18.66
N ASN A 205 3.37 -16.47 -19.94
CA ASN A 205 4.73 -16.65 -20.47
C ASN A 205 5.58 -15.37 -20.45
N ASN A 206 4.98 -14.19 -20.23
CA ASN A 206 5.65 -12.89 -20.40
C ASN A 206 5.42 -11.91 -19.23
N SER A 207 4.40 -12.13 -18.41
CA SER A 207 4.26 -11.50 -17.10
C SER A 207 5.22 -12.18 -16.13
N MET A 208 6.01 -11.40 -15.39
CA MET A 208 6.89 -11.94 -14.35
C MET A 208 6.00 -12.36 -13.17
N TYR A 209 5.53 -13.59 -13.25
CA TYR A 209 4.58 -14.21 -12.35
C TYR A 209 5.35 -15.08 -11.36
N GLU A 210 5.42 -14.65 -10.10
CA GLU A 210 5.94 -15.49 -9.02
C GLU A 210 4.75 -16.21 -8.38
N GLU A 211 4.34 -17.35 -8.93
CA GLU A 211 3.27 -18.17 -8.36
C GLU A 211 3.79 -19.27 -7.44
N ASP A 212 4.73 -18.92 -6.56
CA ASP A 212 5.15 -19.86 -5.54
C ASP A 212 3.98 -20.22 -4.59
N ILE A 213 2.91 -19.41 -4.58
CA ILE A 213 1.71 -19.58 -3.74
C ILE A 213 0.41 -19.15 -4.45
N GLN A 214 -0.66 -19.96 -4.33
CA GLN A 214 -1.99 -19.65 -4.90
C GLN A 214 -2.84 -18.77 -3.98
N THR A 215 -2.82 -17.45 -4.12
CA THR A 215 -3.53 -16.53 -3.21
C THR A 215 -4.84 -15.99 -3.79
N LYS A 216 -5.72 -15.48 -2.92
CA LYS A 216 -6.98 -14.81 -3.33
C LYS A 216 -6.73 -13.43 -3.91
N MET A 217 -5.70 -12.74 -3.43
CA MET A 217 -5.36 -11.38 -3.81
C MET A 217 -3.90 -11.27 -4.19
N GLY A 218 -3.56 -10.24 -4.97
CA GLY A 218 -2.19 -9.91 -5.29
C GLY A 218 -2.00 -8.43 -5.57
N VAL A 219 -0.74 -8.02 -5.59
CA VAL A 219 -0.33 -6.71 -6.08
C VAL A 219 -0.22 -6.77 -7.59
N TYR A 220 -1.11 -6.08 -8.28
CA TYR A 220 -1.05 -5.93 -9.73
C TYR A 220 -0.21 -4.72 -10.10
N GLY A 221 0.91 -5.02 -10.75
CA GLY A 221 1.94 -4.07 -11.10
C GLY A 221 1.59 -3.18 -12.28
N GLN A 222 2.43 -2.18 -12.46
CA GLN A 222 2.28 -1.14 -13.46
C GLN A 222 2.35 -1.73 -14.87
N GLY A 223 1.35 -1.43 -15.71
CA GLY A 223 1.29 -1.92 -17.10
C GLY A 223 0.99 -3.42 -17.24
N GLY A 224 0.53 -4.09 -16.18
CA GLY A 224 0.13 -5.50 -16.21
C GLY A 224 1.27 -6.51 -16.29
N GLN A 225 2.51 -6.05 -16.09
CA GLN A 225 3.70 -6.88 -16.25
C GLN A 225 4.03 -7.76 -15.03
N PHE A 226 3.53 -7.40 -13.85
CA PHE A 226 3.82 -8.08 -12.60
C PHE A 226 2.53 -8.40 -11.86
N TYR A 227 2.43 -9.61 -11.33
CA TYR A 227 1.46 -9.96 -10.31
C TYR A 227 2.22 -10.63 -9.18
N VAL A 228 2.19 -10.02 -8.00
CA VAL A 228 2.86 -10.56 -6.81
C VAL A 228 1.79 -11.06 -5.85
N PRO A 229 1.70 -12.36 -5.57
CA PRO A 229 0.66 -12.91 -4.71
C PRO A 229 0.83 -12.41 -3.26
N ILE A 230 -0.27 -11.96 -2.66
CA ILE A 230 -0.30 -11.56 -1.24
C ILE A 230 -0.72 -12.79 -0.43
N PRO A 231 0.11 -13.29 0.52
CA PRO A 231 -0.25 -14.41 1.39
C PRO A 231 -1.63 -14.21 2.04
N ASN A 232 -2.47 -15.26 2.08
CA ASN A 232 -3.86 -15.09 2.56
C ASN A 232 -3.93 -14.65 4.01
N TYR A 233 -2.94 -14.97 4.85
CA TYR A 233 -2.91 -14.44 6.21
C TYR A 233 -2.83 -12.92 6.24
N ILE A 234 -2.08 -12.30 5.33
CA ILE A 234 -2.01 -10.84 5.21
C ILE A 234 -3.34 -10.27 4.69
N SER A 235 -4.00 -10.94 3.74
CA SER A 235 -5.27 -10.45 3.17
C SER A 235 -6.50 -10.72 4.04
N ASP A 236 -6.48 -11.77 4.86
CA ASP A 236 -7.67 -12.30 5.53
C ASP A 236 -7.64 -12.06 7.05
N THR A 237 -6.46 -11.87 7.66
CA THR A 237 -6.33 -11.77 9.12
C THR A 237 -6.21 -10.32 9.57
N SER A 238 -7.21 -9.84 10.31
CA SER A 238 -7.15 -8.54 10.98
C SER A 238 -6.20 -8.59 12.18
N MET A 239 -5.11 -7.83 12.10
CA MET A 239 -4.16 -7.62 13.22
C MET A 239 -4.38 -6.29 13.96
N GLY A 240 -5.41 -5.54 13.59
CA GLY A 240 -5.78 -4.23 14.12
C GLY A 240 -6.77 -3.53 13.19
N SER A 241 -7.42 -2.46 13.63
CA SER A 241 -8.44 -1.75 12.83
C SER A 241 -7.90 -1.36 11.45
N ASP A 242 -6.66 -0.88 11.41
CA ASP A 242 -6.05 -0.31 10.21
C ASP A 242 -5.19 -1.33 9.46
N SER A 243 -5.26 -2.61 9.83
CA SER A 243 -4.49 -3.70 9.19
C SER A 243 -4.88 -3.93 7.73
N PHE A 244 -4.00 -4.57 6.96
CA PHE A 244 -4.19 -4.71 5.51
C PHE A 244 -5.51 -5.40 5.20
N ALA A 245 -5.85 -6.47 5.92
CA ALA A 245 -7.08 -7.21 5.75
C ALA A 245 -8.35 -6.35 5.80
N ASN A 246 -8.39 -5.36 6.69
CA ASN A 246 -9.55 -4.49 6.90
C ASN A 246 -9.61 -3.35 5.88
N VAL A 247 -8.46 -2.78 5.52
CA VAL A 247 -8.41 -1.59 4.65
C VAL A 247 -8.42 -1.97 3.17
N CYS A 248 -7.64 -3.00 2.80
CA CYS A 248 -7.29 -3.33 1.42
C CYS A 248 -7.48 -4.81 1.05
N GLY A 249 -7.60 -5.68 2.04
CA GLY A 249 -7.70 -7.12 1.88
C GLY A 249 -9.14 -7.62 1.79
N SER A 250 -9.34 -8.91 2.03
CA SER A 250 -10.63 -9.58 1.82
C SER A 250 -11.69 -9.22 2.86
N SER A 251 -11.31 -8.56 3.96
CA SER A 251 -12.26 -8.05 4.97
C SER A 251 -12.68 -6.60 4.71
N ARG A 252 -12.22 -5.99 3.60
CA ARG A 252 -12.64 -4.64 3.20
C ARG A 252 -14.15 -4.61 2.98
N LYS A 253 -14.84 -3.64 3.57
CA LYS A 253 -16.22 -3.34 3.20
C LYS A 253 -16.18 -2.53 1.91
N HIS A 254 -16.79 -3.03 0.83
CA HIS A 254 -17.04 -2.19 -0.32
C HIS A 254 -17.96 -1.05 0.10
N ASN A 255 -17.54 0.18 -0.14
CA ASN A 255 -18.36 1.33 0.19
C ASN A 255 -19.32 1.52 -0.98
N GLU A 256 -20.51 0.95 -0.87
CA GLU A 256 -21.53 0.96 -1.95
C GLU A 256 -22.04 2.38 -2.26
N ASP A 257 -21.84 3.33 -1.35
CA ASP A 257 -22.33 4.71 -1.46
C ASP A 257 -21.17 5.72 -1.63
N TYR A 258 -20.58 5.80 -2.83
CA TYR A 258 -19.98 7.06 -3.28
C TYR A 258 -21.01 7.85 -4.08
N ASP A 259 -21.81 8.65 -3.37
CA ASP A 259 -22.60 9.73 -3.96
C ASP A 259 -21.74 11.01 -3.98
N PRO A 260 -21.23 11.46 -5.15
CA PRO A 260 -20.44 12.68 -5.25
C PRO A 260 -21.20 13.94 -4.80
N ASP A 261 -22.52 13.87 -4.66
CA ASP A 261 -23.40 14.97 -4.25
C ASP A 261 -23.81 14.92 -2.76
N ASN A 262 -23.42 13.88 -2.01
CA ASN A 262 -23.78 13.72 -0.60
C ASN A 262 -22.58 13.31 0.29
N PRO A 263 -21.83 14.28 0.85
CA PRO A 263 -20.69 14.00 1.73
C PRO A 263 -21.18 13.60 3.12
N GLN A 264 -21.58 12.34 3.31
CA GLN A 264 -21.71 11.82 4.66
C GLN A 264 -20.33 11.72 5.32
N SER A 265 -20.27 12.11 6.60
CA SER A 265 -19.26 11.74 7.61
C SER A 265 -17.90 11.29 7.06
N VAL A 266 -16.98 12.25 6.92
CA VAL A 266 -15.58 12.04 6.47
C VAL A 266 -14.81 11.05 7.36
N THR A 267 -15.34 10.72 8.54
CA THR A 267 -14.73 9.78 9.49
C THR A 267 -14.95 8.30 9.17
N ASP A 268 -16.03 7.94 8.46
CA ASP A 268 -16.34 6.54 8.12
C ASP A 268 -15.90 6.14 6.71
N LEU A 269 -15.62 7.12 5.84
CA LEU A 269 -15.15 6.95 4.45
C LEU A 269 -13.78 6.25 4.32
N TYR A 270 -13.03 6.14 5.41
CA TYR A 270 -11.67 5.60 5.43
C TYR A 270 -11.55 4.25 6.16
N SER A 271 -12.67 3.64 6.56
CA SER A 271 -12.66 2.34 7.24
C SER A 271 -12.25 1.18 6.31
N SER A 272 -12.48 1.32 5.00
CA SER A 272 -12.05 0.38 3.96
C SER A 272 -12.03 1.04 2.58
N CYS A 273 -11.14 0.60 1.69
CA CYS A 273 -11.00 1.13 0.33
C CYS A 273 -11.43 0.08 -0.70
N ASP A 274 -12.11 0.48 -1.78
CA ASP A 274 -12.39 -0.45 -2.89
C ASP A 274 -11.10 -0.92 -3.58
N TYR A 275 -10.14 -0.01 -3.75
CA TYR A 275 -8.80 -0.30 -4.24
C TYR A 275 -7.75 0.45 -3.43
N CYS A 276 -6.63 -0.22 -3.21
CA CYS A 276 -5.48 0.33 -2.52
C CYS A 276 -4.26 0.33 -3.41
N LEU A 277 -3.46 1.39 -3.31
CA LEU A 277 -2.07 1.31 -3.71
C LEU A 277 -1.32 0.48 -2.67
N VAL A 278 -0.43 -0.39 -3.14
CA VAL A 278 0.34 -1.30 -2.29
C VAL A 278 1.78 -1.34 -2.77
N TYR A 279 2.71 -1.32 -1.82
CA TYR A 279 4.08 -1.74 -2.02
C TYR A 279 4.40 -2.82 -0.99
N MET A 280 4.68 -4.02 -1.47
CA MET A 280 5.02 -5.18 -0.68
C MET A 280 6.46 -5.63 -0.96
N SER A 281 7.16 -6.04 0.08
CA SER A 281 8.50 -6.62 -0.02
C SER A 281 8.70 -7.75 0.97
N ARG A 282 9.51 -8.73 0.58
CA ARG A 282 9.81 -9.95 1.32
C ARG A 282 11.28 -9.96 1.73
N PHE A 283 11.56 -10.28 3.00
CA PHE A 283 12.89 -10.47 3.57
C PHE A 283 13.05 -11.88 4.15
#